data_AF-A0A855XQU0-F1
#
_entry.id   AF-A0A855XQU0-F1
#
_cell.length_a   1.000
_cell.length_b   1.000
_cell.length_c   1.000
_cell.angle_alpha   90.00
_cell.angle_beta   90.00
_cell.angle_gamma   90.00
#
_symmetry.space_group_name_H-M   'P 1'
#
loop_
_entity.id
_entity.type
_entity.pdbx_description
1 polymer ?
#
loop_
_entity_poly.entity_id
_entity_poly.type
_entity_poly.pdbx_seq_one_letter_code
_entity_poly.pdbx_strand_id
1 'polypeptide(L)'
;MHDVFDYDCVIVGGGPAGIGMASVLQDLGMPRFTVLERSEVGATFLAWPEEMRLITPSFTSNAYGMMDLNAVALNTSPAYTLGTEHPTGLEYAKYLQVVSYYKKLPVQTGVDVSEVIPEENGFRVVTSNGQLWTRQICMRSTG
;
A
#
# COMPACT_ATOMS: atom_id res chain seq x y z
N MET A 1 9.10 28.79 8.82
CA MET A 1 8.35 27.98 9.80
C MET A 1 8.85 26.56 9.61
N HIS A 2 9.71 26.05 10.49
CA HIS A 2 10.18 24.68 10.39
C HIS A 2 8.98 23.79 10.70
N ASP A 3 8.53 23.02 9.72
CA ASP A 3 7.46 22.07 9.95
C ASP A 3 8.00 20.98 10.88
N VAL A 4 7.32 20.77 11.99
CA VAL A 4 7.72 19.79 13.02
C VAL A 4 7.43 18.36 12.53
N PHE A 5 6.63 18.22 11.48
CA PHE A 5 6.23 16.95 10.90
C PHE A 5 7.10 16.59 9.69
N ASP A 6 7.63 15.36 9.69
CA ASP A 6 8.33 14.77 8.57
C ASP A 6 7.37 14.52 7.40
N TYR A 7 6.13 14.11 7.70
CA TYR A 7 5.08 13.80 6.72
C TYR A 7 3.71 14.37 7.13
N ASP A 8 2.86 14.65 6.15
CA ASP A 8 1.45 14.98 6.39
C ASP A 8 0.62 13.71 6.66
N CYS A 9 1.01 12.59 6.04
CA CYS A 9 0.34 11.30 6.20
C CYS A 9 1.34 10.14 6.16
N VAL A 10 1.19 9.20 7.09
CA VAL A 10 1.94 7.94 7.10
C VAL A 10 0.96 6.78 6.99
N ILE A 11 1.27 5.86 6.07
CA ILE A 11 0.54 4.62 5.86
C ILE A 11 1.40 3.48 6.41
N VAL A 12 0.87 2.66 7.32
CA VAL A 12 1.59 1.52 7.89
C VAL A 12 1.05 0.23 7.26
N GLY A 13 1.89 -0.38 6.43
CA GLY A 13 1.63 -1.59 5.65
C GLY A 13 1.70 -1.32 4.16
N GLY A 14 2.53 -2.10 3.45
CA GLY A 14 2.67 -2.16 1.99
C GLY A 14 1.78 -3.23 1.36
N GLY A 15 0.63 -3.52 1.98
CA GLY A 15 -0.39 -4.40 1.43
C GLY A 15 -1.30 -3.72 0.41
N PRO A 16 -2.39 -4.37 0.01
CA PRO A 16 -3.31 -3.87 -1.02
C PRO A 16 -3.96 -2.55 -0.59
N ALA A 17 -4.40 -2.49 0.67
CA ALA A 17 -5.00 -1.30 1.26
C ALA A 17 -3.99 -0.14 1.34
N GLY A 18 -2.73 -0.42 1.69
CA GLY A 18 -1.69 0.60 1.79
C GLY A 18 -1.28 1.17 0.44
N ILE A 19 -1.04 0.30 -0.55
CA ILE A 19 -0.72 0.71 -1.92
C ILE A 19 -1.91 1.45 -2.58
N GLY A 20 -3.14 1.02 -2.30
CA GLY A 20 -4.33 1.70 -2.79
C GLY A 20 -4.51 3.08 -2.17
N MET A 21 -4.35 3.20 -0.85
CA MET A 21 -4.40 4.50 -0.17
C MET A 21 -3.31 5.45 -0.67
N ALA A 22 -2.08 4.96 -0.81
CA ALA A 22 -0.97 5.74 -1.36
C ALA A 22 -1.26 6.23 -2.79
N SER A 23 -1.90 5.40 -3.61
CA SER A 23 -2.34 5.76 -4.94
C SER A 23 -3.38 6.89 -4.93
N VAL A 24 -4.37 6.81 -4.02
CA VAL A 24 -5.39 7.86 -3.88
C VAL A 24 -4.81 9.16 -3.35
N LEU A 25 -3.93 9.11 -2.34
CA LEU A 25 -3.27 10.30 -1.81
C LEU A 25 -2.43 11.01 -2.88
N GLN A 26 -1.74 10.23 -3.74
CA GLN A 26 -1.04 10.78 -4.90
C GLN A 26 -2.01 11.44 -5.89
N ASP A 27 -3.11 10.77 -6.24
CA ASP A 27 -4.10 11.29 -7.19
C ASP A 27 -4.80 12.57 -6.67
N LEU A 28 -4.92 12.71 -5.34
CA LEU A 28 -5.40 13.92 -4.66
C LEU A 28 -4.35 15.03 -4.53
N GLY A 29 -3.11 14.78 -4.98
CA GLY A 29 -2.03 15.76 -4.94
C GLY A 29 -1.44 16.01 -3.55
N MET A 30 -1.56 15.04 -2.61
CA MET A 30 -0.93 15.17 -1.29
C MET A 30 0.60 15.17 -1.43
N PRO A 31 1.30 16.24 -1.01
CA PRO A 31 2.71 16.41 -1.34
C PRO A 31 3.66 15.59 -0.45
N ARG A 32 3.29 15.31 0.81
CA ARG A 32 4.18 14.65 1.79
C ARG A 32 3.51 13.48 2.47
N PHE A 33 3.61 12.31 1.85
CA PHE A 33 3.19 11.07 2.48
C PHE A 33 4.21 9.96 2.23
N THR A 34 4.16 8.91 3.05
CA THR A 34 4.99 7.71 2.88
C THR A 34 4.23 6.46 3.30
N VAL A 35 4.56 5.33 2.69
CA VAL A 35 4.14 3.99 3.13
C VAL A 35 5.33 3.32 3.81
N LEU A 36 5.11 2.74 4.98
CA LEU A 36 6.11 1.98 5.73
C LEU A 36 5.71 0.50 5.71
N GLU A 37 6.59 -0.36 5.23
CA GLU A 37 6.40 -1.80 5.17
C GLU A 37 7.57 -2.51 5.84
N ARG A 38 7.26 -3.43 6.76
CA ARG A 38 8.26 -4.18 7.54
C ARG A 38 9.10 -5.11 6.67
N SER A 39 8.50 -5.68 5.63
CA SER A 39 9.12 -6.63 4.72
C SER A 39 9.14 -6.03 3.31
N GLU A 40 8.42 -6.65 2.37
CA GLU A 40 8.27 -6.19 1.00
C GLU A 40 6.81 -5.88 0.68
N VAL A 41 6.58 -5.08 -0.36
CA VAL A 41 5.22 -4.82 -0.85
C VAL A 41 4.54 -6.14 -1.20
N GLY A 42 3.37 -6.39 -0.60
CA GLY A 42 2.63 -7.64 -0.77
C GLY A 42 3.17 -8.83 0.04
N ALA A 43 3.98 -8.62 1.08
CA ALA A 43 4.60 -9.69 1.88
C ALA A 43 3.61 -10.79 2.35
N THR A 44 2.39 -10.41 2.75
CA THR A 44 1.35 -11.37 3.18
C THR A 44 0.96 -12.34 2.05
N PHE A 45 0.95 -11.88 0.80
CA PHE A 45 0.66 -12.72 -0.36
C PHE A 45 1.86 -13.55 -0.80
N LEU A 46 3.09 -13.10 -0.54
CA LEU A 46 4.30 -13.91 -0.73
C LEU A 46 4.36 -15.09 0.26
N ALA A 47 3.73 -14.94 1.43
CA ALA A 47 3.65 -15.99 2.44
C ALA A 47 2.49 -16.99 2.22
N TRP A 48 1.69 -16.83 1.17
CA TRP A 48 0.61 -17.76 0.85
C TRP A 48 1.17 -19.13 0.41
N PRO A 49 0.50 -20.25 0.80
CA PRO A 49 0.78 -21.56 0.22
C PRO A 49 0.67 -21.53 -1.31
N GLU A 50 1.47 -22.34 -1.99
CA GLU A 50 1.55 -22.35 -3.47
C GLU A 50 0.20 -22.66 -4.15
N GLU A 51 -0.71 -23.35 -3.46
CA GLU A 51 -2.04 -23.72 -3.95
C GLU A 51 -3.10 -22.64 -3.70
N MET A 52 -2.82 -21.64 -2.86
CA MET A 52 -3.80 -20.62 -2.47
C MET A 52 -4.04 -19.62 -3.60
N ARG A 53 -5.31 -19.34 -3.88
CA ARG A 53 -5.76 -18.44 -4.95
C ARG A 53 -6.82 -17.48 -4.40
N LEU A 54 -6.91 -16.30 -5.01
CA LEU A 54 -8.04 -15.40 -4.73
C LEU A 54 -9.36 -16.05 -5.14
N ILE A 55 -10.34 -16.05 -4.23
CA ILE A 55 -11.68 -16.61 -4.47
C ILE A 55 -12.53 -15.72 -5.40
N THR A 56 -12.22 -14.43 -5.44
CA THR A 56 -12.93 -13.45 -6.27
C THR A 56 -12.30 -13.43 -7.66
N PRO A 57 -13.09 -13.67 -8.73
CA PRO A 57 -12.56 -13.60 -10.08
C PRO A 57 -12.13 -12.17 -10.41
N SER A 58 -10.89 -12.01 -10.87
CA SER A 58 -10.41 -10.77 -11.48
C SER A 58 -10.90 -10.73 -12.93
N PHE A 59 -11.77 -9.77 -13.25
CA PHE A 59 -12.25 -9.51 -14.60
C PHE A 59 -11.85 -8.10 -15.02
N THR A 60 -11.34 -7.92 -16.24
CA THR A 60 -10.95 -6.60 -16.80
C THR A 60 -12.19 -5.77 -17.15
N SER A 61 -12.97 -5.37 -16.15
CA SER A 61 -14.16 -4.52 -16.32
C SER A 61 -13.81 -3.04 -16.53
N ASN A 62 -12.52 -2.68 -16.44
CA ASN A 62 -12.03 -1.29 -16.55
C ASN A 62 -12.49 -0.60 -17.84
N ALA A 63 -12.66 -1.34 -18.94
CA ALA A 63 -13.15 -0.81 -20.22
C ALA A 63 -14.63 -0.38 -20.20
N TYR A 64 -15.41 -0.81 -19.20
CA TYR A 64 -16.84 -0.53 -19.06
C TYR A 64 -17.17 0.34 -17.83
N GLY A 65 -16.17 1.03 -17.25
CA GLY A 65 -16.38 1.96 -16.14
C GLY A 65 -16.48 1.32 -14.75
N MET A 66 -16.18 0.02 -14.61
CA MET A 66 -16.09 -0.67 -13.31
C MET A 66 -14.66 -1.12 -13.05
N MET A 67 -14.14 -0.80 -11.86
CA MET A 67 -12.81 -1.22 -11.42
C MET A 67 -12.75 -2.75 -11.28
N ASP A 68 -11.65 -3.37 -11.72
CA ASP A 68 -11.34 -4.77 -11.39
C ASP A 68 -11.40 -4.94 -9.87
N LEU A 69 -12.15 -5.93 -9.39
CA LEU A 69 -12.45 -6.11 -7.96
C LEU A 69 -11.19 -6.30 -7.10
N ASN A 70 -10.09 -6.75 -7.70
CA ASN A 70 -8.81 -6.90 -7.01
C ASN A 70 -7.83 -5.74 -7.31
N ALA A 71 -8.23 -4.74 -8.09
CA ALA A 71 -7.42 -3.55 -8.31
C ALA A 71 -7.46 -2.61 -7.11
N VAL A 72 -6.28 -2.18 -6.69
CA VAL A 72 -6.09 -1.25 -5.58
C VAL A 72 -5.95 0.20 -6.04
N ALA A 73 -5.79 0.46 -7.34
CA ALA A 73 -5.62 1.81 -7.89
C ALA A 73 -6.49 2.03 -9.14
N LEU A 74 -6.95 3.27 -9.31
CA LEU A 74 -7.66 3.71 -10.51
C LEU A 74 -6.81 3.44 -11.76
N ASN A 75 -7.44 2.89 -12.81
CA ASN A 75 -6.82 2.49 -14.08
C ASN A 75 -5.75 1.37 -13.99
N THR A 76 -5.73 0.59 -12.91
CA THR A 76 -4.94 -0.64 -12.82
C THR A 76 -5.86 -1.87 -12.83
N SER A 77 -5.40 -3.00 -13.36
CA SER A 77 -6.15 -4.26 -13.32
C SER A 77 -5.18 -5.44 -13.24
N PRO A 78 -5.29 -6.28 -12.19
CA PRO A 78 -4.64 -7.57 -12.13
C PRO A 78 -4.95 -8.43 -13.34
N ALA A 79 -6.19 -8.45 -13.84
CA ALA A 79 -6.56 -9.22 -15.03
C ALA A 79 -5.86 -8.72 -16.31
N TYR A 80 -5.54 -7.42 -16.43
CA TYR A 80 -4.73 -6.90 -17.55
C TYR A 80 -3.24 -7.23 -17.40
N THR A 81 -2.74 -7.32 -16.16
CA THR A 81 -1.32 -7.51 -15.86
C THR A 81 -0.91 -8.99 -15.82
N LEU A 82 -1.85 -9.88 -15.49
CA LEU A 82 -1.57 -11.29 -15.18
C LEU A 82 -2.31 -12.29 -16.10
N GLY A 83 -3.36 -11.87 -16.82
CA GLY A 83 -4.10 -12.74 -17.74
C GLY A 83 -4.78 -13.95 -17.08
N THR A 84 -5.04 -13.88 -15.77
CA THR A 84 -5.64 -14.96 -14.98
C THR A 84 -6.85 -14.46 -14.18
N GLU A 85 -7.88 -15.30 -14.10
CA GLU A 85 -9.12 -15.03 -13.36
C GLU A 85 -8.92 -15.18 -11.85
N HIS A 86 -7.97 -16.03 -11.41
CA HIS A 86 -7.69 -16.30 -10.00
C HIS A 86 -6.19 -16.19 -9.72
N PRO A 87 -5.67 -14.98 -9.42
CA PRO A 87 -4.26 -14.79 -9.12
C PRO A 87 -3.80 -15.64 -7.94
N THR A 88 -2.61 -16.20 -8.06
CA THR A 88 -1.83 -16.71 -6.91
C THR A 88 -1.42 -15.55 -6.00
N GLY A 89 -1.03 -15.86 -4.76
CA GLY A 89 -0.44 -14.86 -3.87
C GLY A 89 0.80 -14.19 -4.48
N LEU A 90 1.69 -14.97 -5.11
CA LEU A 90 2.88 -14.46 -5.77
C LEU A 90 2.56 -13.48 -6.91
N GLU A 91 1.58 -13.82 -7.73
CA GLU A 91 1.11 -12.96 -8.84
C GLU A 91 0.51 -11.66 -8.31
N TYR A 92 -0.26 -11.73 -7.23
CA TYR A 92 -0.86 -10.55 -6.61
C TYR A 92 0.19 -9.65 -5.94
N ALA A 93 1.18 -10.22 -5.24
CA ALA A 93 2.32 -9.47 -4.71
C ALA A 93 3.09 -8.76 -5.83
N LYS A 94 3.36 -9.46 -6.94
CA LYS A 94 4.03 -8.88 -8.11
C LYS A 94 3.22 -7.74 -8.71
N TYR A 95 1.90 -7.87 -8.76
CA TYR A 95 1.01 -6.79 -9.19
C TYR A 95 1.16 -5.54 -8.30
N LEU A 96 1.10 -5.69 -6.97
CA LEU A 96 1.27 -4.57 -6.03
C LEU A 96 2.63 -3.88 -6.18
N GLN A 97 3.70 -4.67 -6.36
CA GLN A 97 5.04 -4.17 -6.61
C GLN A 97 5.12 -3.37 -7.92
N VAL A 98 4.54 -3.88 -9.00
CA VAL A 98 4.48 -3.18 -10.30
C VAL A 98 3.70 -1.86 -10.18
N VAL A 99 2.55 -1.86 -9.49
CA VAL A 99 1.77 -0.63 -9.26
C VAL A 99 2.59 0.39 -8.47
N SER A 100 3.22 -0.04 -7.38
CA SER A 100 4.07 0.81 -6.55
C SER A 100 5.22 1.43 -7.34
N TYR A 101 5.89 0.62 -8.18
CA TYR A 101 6.99 1.08 -9.01
C TYR A 101 6.54 2.04 -10.12
N TYR A 102 5.47 1.69 -10.85
CA TYR A 102 4.97 2.49 -11.96
C TYR A 102 4.45 3.86 -11.51
N LYS A 103 3.68 3.91 -10.42
CA LYS A 103 3.22 5.16 -9.81
C LYS A 103 4.31 5.89 -9.01
N LYS A 104 5.50 5.30 -8.87
CA LYS A 104 6.61 5.82 -8.04
C LYS A 104 6.14 6.19 -6.63
N LEU A 105 5.36 5.31 -6.02
CA LEU A 105 4.81 5.54 -4.68
C LEU A 105 5.98 5.61 -3.66
N PRO A 106 5.91 6.52 -2.67
CA PRO A 106 6.93 6.65 -1.64
C PRO A 106 6.80 5.52 -0.61
N VAL A 107 7.23 4.31 -0.99
CA VAL A 107 7.21 3.13 -0.13
C VAL A 107 8.60 2.86 0.43
N GLN A 108 8.69 2.73 1.75
CA GLN A 108 9.89 2.34 2.48
C GLN A 108 9.71 0.92 2.99
N THR A 109 10.43 -0.02 2.39
CA THR A 109 10.48 -1.43 2.80
C THR A 109 11.56 -1.64 3.87
N GLY A 110 11.46 -2.73 4.63
CA GLY A 110 12.36 -3.01 5.75
C GLY A 110 12.18 -2.07 6.95
N VAL A 111 11.07 -1.34 7.02
CA VAL A 111 10.75 -0.40 8.11
C VAL A 111 9.63 -1.00 8.95
N ASP A 112 10.00 -1.58 10.08
CA ASP A 112 9.02 -2.09 11.03
C ASP A 112 8.50 -0.96 11.90
N VAL A 113 7.18 -0.86 12.05
CA VAL A 113 6.52 0.14 12.89
C VAL A 113 6.10 -0.54 14.19
N SER A 114 6.81 -0.24 15.27
CA SER A 114 6.58 -0.86 16.57
C SER A 114 5.46 -0.16 17.34
N GLU A 115 5.39 1.18 17.28
CA GLU A 115 4.47 1.97 18.08
C GLU A 115 4.00 3.23 17.35
N VAL A 116 2.75 3.63 17.64
CA VAL A 116 2.17 4.90 17.20
C VAL A 116 1.61 5.60 18.43
N ILE A 117 2.19 6.75 18.76
CA ILE A 117 1.89 7.51 19.96
C ILE A 117 1.13 8.77 19.55
N PRO A 118 -0.12 8.98 20.01
CA PRO A 118 -0.83 10.23 19.76
C PRO A 118 -0.21 11.38 20.57
N GLU A 119 -0.03 12.53 19.92
CA GLU A 119 0.46 13.77 20.51
C GLU A 119 -0.52 14.92 20.20
N GLU A 120 -0.37 16.10 20.85
CA GLU A 120 -1.36 17.19 20.76
C GLU A 120 -1.72 17.62 19.32
N ASN A 121 -0.76 17.55 18.38
CA ASN A 121 -0.94 18.04 17.01
C ASN A 121 -0.71 16.96 15.94
N GLY A 122 -0.66 15.68 16.31
CA GLY A 122 -0.41 14.60 15.35
C GLY A 122 -0.03 13.29 16.04
N PHE A 123 0.84 12.53 15.38
CA PHE A 123 1.30 11.23 15.82
C PHE A 123 2.81 11.12 15.72
N ARG A 124 3.43 10.50 16.73
CA ARG A 124 4.81 10.05 16.69
C ARG A 124 4.83 8.56 16.39
N VAL A 125 5.52 8.17 15.33
CA VAL A 125 5.63 6.78 14.88
C VAL A 125 7.04 6.29 15.20
N VAL A 126 7.12 5.22 15.98
CA VAL A 126 8.38 4.56 16.33
C VAL A 126 8.63 3.44 15.34
N THR A 127 9.79 3.49 14.68
CA THR A 127 10.17 2.53 13.66
C THR A 127 11.54 1.92 13.94
N SER A 128 11.87 0.83 13.23
CA SER A 128 13.22 0.24 13.24
C SER A 128 14.32 1.22 12.82
N ASN A 129 13.99 2.22 12.01
CA ASN A 129 14.94 3.22 11.49
C ASN A 129 14.95 4.53 12.30
N GLY A 130 14.21 4.61 13.41
CA GLY A 130 14.10 5.80 14.24
C GLY A 130 12.66 6.26 14.41
N GLN A 131 12.48 7.51 14.82
CA GLN A 131 11.17 8.12 15.07
C GLN A 131 10.85 9.14 13.99
N LEU A 132 9.57 9.23 13.63
CA LEU A 132 9.05 10.21 12.69
C LEU A 132 7.73 10.80 13.18
N TRP A 133 7.48 12.04 12.79
CA TRP A 133 6.27 12.78 13.15
C TRP A 133 5.36 12.96 11.94
N THR A 134 4.09 12.68 12.13
CA THR A 134 3.06 12.83 11.10
C THR A 134 1.82 13.52 11.63
N ARG A 135 1.12 14.26 10.77
CA ARG A 135 -0.17 14.88 11.13
C ARG A 135 -1.29 13.85 11.16
N GLN A 136 -1.26 12.90 10.23
CA GLN A 136 -2.29 11.86 10.09
C GLN A 136 -1.65 10.48 9.95
N ILE A 137 -2.34 9.46 10.45
CA ILE A 137 -2.02 8.06 10.18
C ILE A 137 -3.22 7.40 9.51
N CYS A 138 -3.01 6.81 8.34
CA CYS A 138 -4.13 6.36 7.51
C CYS A 138 -4.57 4.93 7.80
N MET A 139 -3.63 3.99 8.03
CA MET A 139 -3.97 2.60 8.37
C MET A 139 -2.83 1.91 9.12
N ARG A 140 -3.18 1.02 10.05
CA ARG A 140 -2.33 -0.06 10.58
C ARG A 140 -2.92 -1.37 10.11
N SER A 141 -2.60 -1.83 8.90
CA SER A 141 -3.01 -3.15 8.42
C SER A 141 -1.82 -4.11 8.48
N THR A 142 -1.44 -4.55 9.68
CA THR A 142 -0.40 -5.60 9.87
C THR A 142 -0.97 -7.01 9.65
N GLY A 143 -1.90 -7.16 8.70
CA GLY A 143 -2.55 -8.43 8.36
C GLY A 143 -1.65 -9.35 7.56
#